data_AF-A0A9Q3UPQ9-F1
#
_entry.id   AF-A0A9Q3UPQ9-F1
#
_cell.length_a   1.000
_cell.length_b   1.000
_cell.length_c   1.000
_cell.angle_alpha   90.00
_cell.angle_beta   90.00
_cell.angle_gamma   90.00
#
_symmetry.space_group_name_H-M   'P 1'
#
loop_
_entity.id
_entity.type
_entity.pdbx_description
1 polymer ?
#
loop_
_entity_poly.entity_id
_entity_poly.type
_entity_poly.pdbx_seq_one_letter_code
_entity_poly.pdbx_strand_id
1 'polypeptide(L)'
;MAYPSYTNQVRETRRSEYQGKLMDLAASLESYRARRFSYKDAGGALGSLAPDLANNDYYTVVVNVTDNNQRYNVVATPKGPQSGDGQLRLDSEGRTCFSKGSTCTLGSSPAWGKR
;
A
#
# COMPACT_ATOMS: atom_id res chain seq x y z
N MET A 1 13.05 30.90 1.45
CA MET A 1 13.37 29.54 1.01
C MET A 1 12.51 28.59 1.84
N ALA A 2 11.57 27.87 1.23
CA ALA A 2 10.74 26.90 1.95
C ALA A 2 11.63 25.74 2.43
N TYR A 3 11.52 25.42 3.71
CA TYR A 3 12.37 24.43 4.36
C TYR A 3 12.15 23.03 3.74
N PRO A 4 13.21 22.37 3.25
CA PRO A 4 13.15 20.97 2.84
C PRO A 4 12.63 20.04 3.95
N SER A 5 12.68 20.46 5.22
CA SER A 5 12.17 19.69 6.35
C SER A 5 10.64 19.60 6.38
N TYR A 6 9.91 20.68 6.04
CA TYR A 6 8.46 20.70 6.15
C TYR A 6 7.78 19.77 5.14
N THR A 7 8.25 19.80 3.89
CA THR A 7 7.73 18.92 2.83
C THR A 7 8.01 17.44 3.13
N ASN A 8 9.18 17.13 3.71
CA ASN A 8 9.48 15.78 4.17
C ASN A 8 8.59 15.37 5.34
N GLN A 9 8.36 16.25 6.33
CA GLN A 9 7.50 15.93 7.47
C GLN A 9 6.06 15.62 7.04
N VAL A 10 5.51 16.43 6.12
CA VAL A 10 4.17 16.18 5.55
C VAL A 10 4.10 14.83 4.82
N ARG A 11 5.14 14.46 4.05
CA ARG A 11 5.23 13.16 3.39
C ARG A 11 5.28 12.00 4.39
N GLU A 12 6.05 12.15 5.47
CA GLU A 12 6.13 11.13 6.51
C GLU A 12 4.80 10.92 7.23
N THR A 13 4.11 12.00 7.60
CA THR A 13 2.77 11.95 8.21
C THR A 13 1.77 11.26 7.28
N ARG A 14 1.74 11.64 6.00
CA ARG A 14 0.87 11.01 5.00
C ARG A 14 1.20 9.54 4.79
N ARG A 15 2.49 9.18 4.73
CA ARG A 15 2.89 7.78 4.62
C ARG A 15 2.34 6.95 5.78
N SER A 16 2.42 7.46 7.00
CA SER A 16 1.85 6.79 8.17
C SER A 16 0.33 6.62 8.06
N GLU A 17 -0.38 7.63 7.55
CA GLU A 17 -1.82 7.54 7.29
C GLU A 17 -2.14 6.45 6.25
N TYR A 18 -1.40 6.42 5.13
CA TYR A 18 -1.59 5.42 4.08
C TYR A 18 -1.21 4.00 4.51
N GLN A 19 -0.22 3.84 5.39
CA GLN A 19 0.08 2.55 6.01
C GLN A 19 -1.12 2.01 6.80
N GLY A 20 -1.83 2.88 7.54
CA GLY A 20 -3.10 2.52 8.19
C GLY A 20 -4.17 2.10 7.19
N LYS A 21 -4.43 2.91 6.16
CA LYS A 21 -5.42 2.59 5.12
C LYS A 21 -5.12 1.29 4.38
N LEU A 22 -3.83 0.97 4.16
CA LEU A 22 -3.42 -0.30 3.55
C LEU A 22 -3.71 -1.50 4.45
N MET A 23 -3.63 -1.34 5.79
CA MET A 23 -4.04 -2.37 6.73
C MET A 23 -5.56 -2.59 6.73
N ASP A 24 -6.35 -1.51 6.60
CA ASP A 24 -7.80 -1.61 6.46
C ASP A 24 -8.20 -2.31 5.14
N LEU A 25 -7.46 -2.03 4.05
CA LEU A 25 -7.61 -2.75 2.79
C LEU A 25 -7.26 -4.23 2.94
N ALA A 26 -6.19 -4.57 3.67
CA ALA A 26 -5.83 -5.97 3.93
C ALA A 26 -6.94 -6.70 4.69
N ALA A 27 -7.51 -6.10 5.74
CA ALA A 27 -8.65 -6.67 6.45
C ALA A 27 -9.88 -6.87 5.54
N SER A 28 -10.11 -5.92 4.62
CA SER A 28 -11.19 -6.01 3.62
C SER A 28 -10.93 -7.13 2.61
N LEU A 29 -9.67 -7.35 2.20
CA LEU A 29 -9.26 -8.45 1.33
C LEU A 29 -9.43 -9.81 2.03
N GLU A 30 -9.09 -9.93 3.31
CA GLU A 30 -9.35 -11.15 4.09
C GLU A 30 -10.84 -11.45 4.19
N SER A 31 -11.66 -10.43 4.44
CA SER A 31 -13.12 -10.56 4.45
C SER A 31 -13.68 -10.98 3.09
N TYR A 32 -13.12 -10.45 2.01
CA TYR A 32 -13.44 -10.83 0.64
C TYR A 32 -13.14 -12.32 0.39
N ARG A 33 -11.94 -12.77 0.78
CA ARG A 33 -11.55 -14.18 0.68
C ARG A 33 -12.42 -15.06 1.55
N ALA A 34 -12.76 -14.68 2.77
CA ALA A 34 -13.61 -15.48 3.67
C ALA A 34 -14.99 -15.78 3.04
N ARG A 35 -15.53 -14.85 2.26
CA ARG A 35 -16.83 -15.02 1.57
C ARG A 35 -16.75 -15.75 0.24
N ARG A 36 -15.60 -15.70 -0.45
CA ARG A 36 -15.41 -16.21 -1.82
C ARG A 36 -14.44 -17.38 -1.92
N PHE A 37 -13.83 -17.76 -0.80
CA PHE A 37 -12.71 -18.70 -0.67
C PHE A 37 -11.48 -18.39 -1.54
N SER A 38 -11.40 -17.17 -2.07
CA SER A 38 -10.37 -16.73 -3.01
C SER A 38 -10.30 -15.20 -3.10
N TYR A 39 -9.13 -14.66 -3.45
CA TYR A 39 -8.94 -13.25 -3.84
C TYR A 39 -9.22 -12.99 -5.33
N LYS A 40 -9.75 -13.97 -6.07
CA LYS A 40 -10.05 -13.81 -7.49
C LYS A 40 -10.81 -12.50 -7.74
N ASP A 41 -10.36 -11.71 -8.70
CA ASP A 41 -10.94 -10.42 -9.11
C ASP A 41 -10.86 -9.29 -8.05
N ALA A 42 -10.22 -9.51 -6.89
CA ALA A 42 -10.06 -8.49 -5.86
C ALA A 42 -9.29 -7.24 -6.35
N GLY A 43 -8.39 -7.40 -7.32
CA GLY A 43 -7.70 -6.30 -7.98
C GLY A 43 -8.63 -5.31 -8.68
N GLY A 44 -9.68 -5.80 -9.33
CA GLY A 44 -10.72 -4.96 -9.94
C GLY A 44 -11.71 -4.39 -8.93
N ALA A 45 -11.79 -4.98 -7.73
CA ALA A 45 -12.71 -4.57 -6.67
C ALA A 45 -12.16 -3.45 -5.76
N LEU A 46 -10.96 -2.93 -6.01
CA LEU A 46 -10.31 -1.93 -5.14
C LEU A 46 -11.21 -0.73 -4.85
N GLY A 47 -11.94 -0.21 -5.84
CA GLY A 47 -12.86 0.91 -5.65
C GLY A 47 -13.99 0.63 -4.66
N SER A 48 -14.39 -0.63 -4.49
CA SER A 48 -15.40 -1.05 -3.51
C SER A 48 -14.79 -1.42 -2.16
N LEU A 49 -13.57 -1.97 -2.16
CA LEU A 49 -12.88 -2.44 -0.95
C LEU A 49 -12.19 -1.30 -0.18
N ALA A 50 -11.65 -0.31 -0.90
CA ALA A 50 -11.02 0.86 -0.32
C ALA A 50 -11.16 2.07 -1.27
N PRO A 51 -12.32 2.75 -1.28
CA PRO A 51 -12.60 3.89 -2.16
C PRO A 51 -11.54 5.00 -2.06
N ASP A 52 -11.10 5.30 -0.83
CA ASP A 52 -10.09 6.33 -0.56
C ASP A 52 -8.70 5.98 -1.12
N LEU A 53 -8.39 4.70 -1.27
CA LEU A 53 -7.14 4.24 -1.89
C LEU A 53 -7.27 4.16 -3.41
N ALA A 54 -8.46 3.88 -3.93
CA ALA A 54 -8.72 3.88 -5.37
C ALA A 54 -8.67 5.30 -5.96
N ASN A 55 -9.20 6.29 -5.24
CA ASN A 55 -9.33 7.67 -5.72
C ASN A 55 -8.59 8.64 -4.78
N ASN A 56 -7.30 8.83 -5.03
CA ASN A 56 -6.50 9.82 -4.31
C ASN A 56 -5.36 10.39 -5.16
N ASP A 57 -4.76 11.48 -4.70
CA ASP A 57 -3.70 12.22 -5.40
C ASP A 57 -2.27 11.87 -4.94
N TYR A 58 -2.13 10.97 -3.97
CA TYR A 58 -0.86 10.72 -3.26
C TYR A 58 -0.22 9.38 -3.60
N TYR A 59 -1.02 8.34 -3.84
CA TYR A 59 -0.57 7.00 -4.17
C TYR A 59 -1.45 6.37 -5.25
N THR A 60 -0.83 5.68 -6.19
CA THR A 60 -1.50 4.70 -7.04
C THR A 60 -1.41 3.35 -6.36
N VAL A 61 -2.56 2.80 -5.95
CA VAL A 61 -2.65 1.50 -5.27
C VAL A 61 -3.09 0.43 -6.26
N VAL A 62 -2.38 -0.68 -6.30
CA VAL A 62 -2.69 -1.85 -7.14
C VAL A 62 -2.66 -3.10 -6.28
N VAL A 63 -3.71 -3.91 -6.35
CA VAL A 63 -3.79 -5.23 -5.71
C VAL A 63 -3.52 -6.29 -6.76
N ASN A 64 -2.39 -6.97 -6.66
CA ASN A 64 -1.99 -8.05 -7.56
C ASN A 64 -2.34 -9.38 -6.90
N VAL A 65 -3.19 -10.17 -7.53
CA VAL A 65 -3.59 -11.49 -7.04
C VAL A 65 -2.66 -12.53 -7.64
N THR A 66 -2.14 -13.43 -6.82
CA THR A 66 -1.15 -14.44 -7.20
C THR A 66 -1.50 -15.81 -6.59
N ASP A 67 -0.65 -16.81 -6.87
CA ASP A 67 -0.74 -18.16 -6.27
C ASP A 67 -2.14 -18.78 -6.41
N ASN A 68 -2.60 -18.94 -7.66
CA ASN A 68 -3.94 -19.45 -7.98
C ASN A 68 -5.09 -18.75 -7.22
N ASN A 69 -4.98 -17.42 -7.08
CA ASN A 69 -5.93 -16.56 -6.38
C ASN A 69 -6.01 -16.81 -4.86
N GLN A 70 -4.96 -17.36 -4.25
CA GLN A 70 -4.86 -17.59 -2.80
C GLN A 70 -3.89 -16.64 -2.11
N ARG A 71 -3.20 -15.77 -2.85
CA ARG A 71 -2.36 -14.72 -2.29
C ARG A 71 -2.60 -13.39 -3.00
N TYR A 72 -2.22 -12.30 -2.33
CA TYR A 72 -2.19 -10.98 -2.94
C TYR A 72 -0.91 -10.22 -2.57
N ASN A 73 -0.61 -9.22 -3.38
CA ASN A 73 0.42 -8.22 -3.13
C ASN A 73 -0.12 -6.84 -3.48
N VAL A 74 -0.28 -6.01 -2.46
CA VAL A 74 -0.66 -4.61 -2.59
C VAL A 74 0.59 -3.78 -2.80
N VAL A 75 0.56 -2.96 -3.85
CA VAL A 75 1.62 -2.03 -4.21
C VAL A 75 1.05 -0.63 -4.23
N ALA A 76 1.56 0.26 -3.38
CA ALA A 76 1.21 1.67 -3.36
C ALA A 76 2.41 2.51 -3.82
N THR A 77 2.32 3.03 -5.04
CA THR A 77 3.36 3.83 -5.68
C THR A 77 3.08 5.32 -5.47
N PRO A 78 3.99 6.11 -4.88
CA PRO A 78 3.76 7.52 -4.61
C PRO A 78 3.62 8.33 -5.90
N LYS A 79 2.72 9.31 -5.91
CA LYS A 79 2.49 10.27 -7.00
C LYS A 79 2.18 11.66 -6.43
N GLY A 80 2.12 12.65 -7.33
CA GLY A 80 1.76 14.02 -6.97
C GLY A 80 2.60 14.57 -5.81
N PRO A 81 2.00 15.13 -4.75
CA PRO A 81 2.72 15.68 -3.59
C PRO A 81 3.59 14.67 -2.82
N GLN A 82 3.29 13.38 -2.94
CA GLN A 82 4.02 12.30 -2.27
C GLN A 82 5.22 11.79 -3.10
N SER A 83 5.36 12.25 -4.35
CA SER A 83 6.45 11.83 -5.24
C SER A 83 7.82 12.00 -4.57
N GLY A 84 8.67 10.98 -4.66
CA GLY A 84 9.99 10.95 -4.03
C GLY A 84 10.02 10.45 -2.57
N ASP A 85 8.88 10.12 -1.95
CA ASP A 85 8.87 9.52 -0.60
C ASP A 85 9.33 8.06 -0.61
N GLY A 86 8.68 7.20 -1.40
CA GLY A 86 9.01 5.77 -1.52
C GLY A 86 7.78 4.89 -1.67
N GLN A 87 7.98 3.69 -2.21
CA GLN A 87 6.91 2.72 -2.41
C GLN A 87 6.56 1.99 -1.12
N LEU A 88 5.26 1.77 -0.88
CA LEU A 88 4.75 0.90 0.17
C LEU A 88 4.25 -0.41 -0.43
N ARG A 89 4.55 -1.53 0.21
CA ARG A 89 3.97 -2.84 -0.15
C ARG A 89 3.51 -3.62 1.07
N LEU A 90 2.49 -4.43 0.87
CA LEU A 90 1.90 -5.35 1.84
C LEU A 90 1.40 -6.60 1.11
N ASP A 91 1.63 -7.79 1.64
CA ASP A 91 1.05 -9.03 1.11
C ASP A 91 0.06 -9.71 2.06
N SER A 92 -0.55 -10.80 1.57
CA SER A 92 -1.49 -11.63 2.32
C SER A 92 -0.89 -12.35 3.53
N GLU A 93 0.44 -12.33 3.69
CA GLU A 93 1.15 -12.91 4.84
C GLU A 93 1.48 -11.84 5.89
N GLY A 94 1.03 -10.60 5.68
CA GLY A 94 1.31 -9.48 6.58
C GLY A 94 2.72 -8.93 6.45
N ARG A 95 3.51 -9.37 5.45
CA ARG A 95 4.83 -8.80 5.21
C ARG A 95 4.65 -7.42 4.63
N THR A 96 5.36 -6.45 5.20
CA THR A 96 5.37 -5.07 4.73
C THR A 96 6.76 -4.69 4.24
N CYS A 97 6.83 -3.72 3.33
CA CYS A 97 8.08 -3.03 3.07
C CYS A 97 7.89 -1.57 2.72
N PHE A 98 8.93 -0.79 3.03
CA PHE A 98 9.09 0.60 2.61
C PHE A 98 10.58 0.87 2.33
N SER A 99 10.87 1.61 1.26
CA SER A 99 12.21 2.11 0.99
C SER A 99 12.14 3.56 0.53
N LYS A 100 12.86 4.46 1.22
CA LYS A 100 12.80 5.89 0.92
C LYS A 100 13.34 6.16 -0.49
N GLY A 101 12.58 6.90 -1.29
CA GLY A 101 12.95 7.29 -2.65
C GLY A 101 13.11 6.13 -3.64
N SER A 102 12.69 4.91 -3.31
CA SER A 102 12.87 3.73 -4.18
C SER A 102 11.73 2.72 -4.06
N THR A 103 11.77 1.68 -4.89
CA THR A 103 10.89 0.51 -4.80
C THR A 103 11.35 -0.40 -3.66
N CYS A 104 10.41 -1.06 -2.99
CA CYS A 104 10.75 -2.03 -1.94
C CYS A 104 10.43 -3.46 -2.37
N THR A 105 11.18 -4.41 -1.85
CA THR A 105 11.00 -5.84 -2.07
C THR A 105 10.59 -6.50 -0.75
N LEU A 106 9.43 -7.16 -0.74
CA LEU A 106 8.92 -7.86 0.44
C LEU A 106 9.91 -8.94 0.89
N GLY A 107 10.27 -8.93 2.18
CA GLY A 107 11.22 -9.86 2.78
C GLY A 107 12.70 -9.46 2.68
N SER A 108 13.06 -8.49 1.84
CA SER A 108 14.45 -8.01 1.70
C SER A 108 14.63 -6.54 2.10
N SER A 109 13.61 -5.71 1.83
CA SER A 109 13.59 -4.31 2.26
C SER A 109 13.06 -4.17 3.69
N PRO A 110 13.39 -3.07 4.40
CA PRO A 110 12.88 -2.82 5.75
C PRO A 110 11.35 -2.82 5.79
N ALA A 111 10.80 -3.48 6.81
CA ALA A 111 9.37 -3.44 7.12
C ALA A 111 8.93 -2.03 7.55
N TRP A 112 7.63 -1.75 7.51
CA TRP A 112 7.11 -0.47 8.01
C TRP A 112 7.54 -0.26 9.47
N GLY A 113 8.13 0.90 9.78
CA GLY A 113 8.62 1.23 11.13
C GLY A 113 10.06 0.80 11.45
N LYS A 114 10.70 -0.03 10.62
CA LYS A 114 12.14 -0.26 10.66
C LYS A 114 12.82 0.84 9.84
N ARG A 115 13.02 2.00 10.46
CA ARG A 115 13.88 3.07 9.93
C ARG A 115 15.34 2.65 10.02
#